data_AF-A0A3E1ES80-F1
#
_entry.id   AF-A0A3E1ES80-F1
#
_cell.length_a   1.000
_cell.length_b   1.000
_cell.length_c   1.000
_cell.angle_alpha   90.00
_cell.angle_beta   90.00
_cell.angle_gamma   90.00
#
_symmetry.space_group_name_H-M   'P 1'
#
loop_
_entity.id
_entity.type
_entity.pdbx_description
1 polymer ?
#
loop_
_entity_poly.entity_id
_entity_poly.type
_entity_poly.pdbx_seq_one_letter_code
_entity_poly.pdbx_strand_id
1 'polypeptide(L)' 'MPFRICKTIEIENGHMLSKHSDKCQFPHGHTRKVEHRPHASLENLLTVLGIGPATLTKIRTHSRLSNR' A
#
# COMPACT_ATOMS: atom_id res chain seq x y z
N MET A 1 8.25 9.69 18.62
CA MET A 1 8.32 8.42 17.85
C MET A 1 7.96 8.73 16.41
N PRO A 2 8.71 8.26 15.41
CA PRO A 2 8.41 8.53 14.01
C PRO A 2 7.33 7.62 13.46
N PHE A 3 6.52 8.13 12.53
CA PHE A 3 5.53 7.33 11.83
C PHE A 3 5.99 7.06 10.39
N ARG A 4 5.58 5.90 9.85
CA ARG A 4 5.68 5.54 8.43
C ARG A 4 4.29 5.65 7.82
N ILE A 5 4.21 6.16 6.60
CA ILE A 5 2.95 6.32 5.89
C ILE A 5 2.94 5.33 4.74
N CYS A 6 2.04 4.36 4.80
CA CYS A 6 1.87 3.30 3.80
C CYS A 6 0.50 3.44 3.13
N LYS A 7 0.36 2.89 1.93
CA LYS A 7 -0.93 2.77 1.24
C LYS A 7 -1.31 1.30 1.15
N THR A 8 -2.52 0.95 1.56
CA THR A 8 -3.07 -0.39 1.34
C THR A 8 -4.11 -0.34 0.22
N ILE A 9 -4.09 -1.36 -0.63
CA ILE A 9 -5.11 -1.62 -1.65
C ILE A 9 -5.63 -3.05 -1.50
N GLU A 10 -6.90 -3.25 -1.86
CA GLU A 10 -7.53 -4.57 -1.96
C GLU A 10 -7.74 -4.88 -3.43
N ILE A 11 -7.39 -6.11 -3.82
CA ILE A 11 -7.43 -6.58 -5.20
C ILE A 11 -8.20 -7.90 -5.22
N GLU A 12 -9.27 -7.93 -6.00
CA GLU A 12 -9.98 -9.16 -6.33
C GLU A 12 -9.34 -9.81 -7.56
N ASN A 13 -8.92 -11.07 -7.44
CA ASN A 13 -8.27 -11.77 -8.54
C ASN A 13 -8.54 -13.28 -8.54
N GLY A 14 -8.84 -13.83 -9.73
CA GLY A 14 -8.90 -15.25 -10.00
C GLY A 14 -7.56 -15.83 -10.43
N HIS A 15 -7.22 -17.04 -9.97
CA HIS A 15 -5.98 -17.71 -10.34
C HIS A 15 -6.04 -19.24 -10.27
N MET A 16 -4.97 -19.88 -10.76
CA MET A 16 -4.73 -21.31 -10.66
C MET A 16 -3.21 -21.57 -10.57
N LEU A 17 -2.76 -22.28 -9.54
CA LEU A 17 -1.35 -22.62 -9.33
C LEU A 17 -1.10 -24.10 -9.63
N SER A 18 -0.59 -24.40 -10.82
CA SER A 18 -0.45 -25.78 -11.35
C SER A 18 0.38 -26.76 -10.52
N LYS A 19 1.18 -26.28 -9.56
CA LYS A 19 2.02 -27.11 -8.68
C LYS A 19 1.67 -26.98 -7.18
N HIS A 20 0.54 -26.37 -6.85
CA HIS A 20 0.14 -26.16 -5.47
C HIS A 20 -0.46 -27.44 -4.88
N SER A 21 -0.08 -27.83 -3.66
CA SER A 21 -0.57 -29.06 -3.03
C SER A 21 -2.07 -29.03 -2.75
N ASP A 22 -2.59 -27.84 -2.45
CA ASP A 22 -3.96 -27.66 -1.96
C ASP A 22 -4.92 -27.12 -3.03
N LYS A 23 -6.05 -26.56 -2.58
CA LYS A 23 -7.16 -26.08 -3.42
C LYS A 23 -6.77 -25.01 -4.44
N CYS A 24 -5.65 -24.32 -4.24
CA CYS A 24 -5.19 -23.30 -5.19
C CYS A 24 -4.78 -23.87 -6.57
N GLN A 25 -4.68 -25.20 -6.69
CA GLN A 25 -4.45 -25.87 -7.97
C GLN A 25 -5.67 -25.87 -8.91
N PHE A 26 -6.87 -25.60 -8.39
CA PHE A 26 -8.10 -25.51 -9.17
C PHE A 26 -8.47 -24.04 -9.43
N PRO A 27 -9.22 -23.68 -10.48
CA PRO A 27 -9.65 -22.30 -10.71
C PRO A 27 -10.52 -21.76 -9.56
N HIS A 28 -10.10 -20.65 -8.95
CA HIS A 28 -10.79 -19.97 -7.85
C HIS A 28 -10.30 -18.51 -7.75
N GLY A 29 -10.80 -17.74 -6.77
CA GLY A 29 -10.39 -16.35 -6.55
C GLY A 29 -10.08 -16.02 -5.09
N HIS A 30 -9.43 -14.86 -4.89
CA HIS A 30 -9.12 -14.30 -3.59
C HIS A 30 -9.23 -12.77 -3.57
N THR A 31 -9.63 -12.25 -2.41
CA THR A 31 -9.33 -10.89 -1.97
C THR A 31 -7.88 -10.84 -1.48
N ARG A 32 -7.04 -10.04 -2.15
CA ARG A 32 -5.65 -9.83 -1.76
C ARG A 32 -5.47 -8.43 -1.22
N LYS A 33 -4.96 -8.32 0.01
CA LYS A 33 -4.58 -7.05 0.62
C LYS A 33 -3.09 -6.81 0.38
N VAL A 34 -2.77 -5.75 -0.37
CA VAL A 34 -1.38 -5.35 -0.65
C VAL A 34 -1.07 -4.06 0.08
N GLU A 35 -0.10 -4.13 0.98
CA GLU A 35 0.48 -2.93 1.60
C GLU A 35 1.69 -2.47 0.79
N HIS A 36 1.56 -1.31 0.16
CA HIS A 36 2.71 -0.64 -0.42
C HIS A 36 3.60 -0.13 0.72
N ARG A 37 4.89 -0.46 0.63
CA ARG A 37 5.97 0.11 1.46
C ARG A 37 5.85 1.64 1.53
N PRO A 38 6.42 2.28 2.57
CA PRO A 38 6.23 3.70 2.79
C PRO A 38 6.44 4.52 1.52
N HIS A 39 5.56 5.49 1.29
CA HIS A 39 5.67 6.37 0.12
C HIS A 39 7.11 6.87 -0.02
N ALA A 40 7.69 6.78 -1.23
CA ALA A 40 9.09 7.11 -1.46
C ALA A 40 9.44 8.57 -1.11
N SER A 41 8.46 9.47 -1.06
CA SER A 41 8.57 10.85 -0.61
C SER A 41 7.27 11.32 0.04
N LEU A 42 7.32 12.41 0.80
CA LEU A 42 6.14 13.08 1.35
C LEU A 42 5.25 13.63 0.22
N GLU A 43 5.86 14.17 -0.83
CA GLU A 43 5.20 14.81 -1.96
C GLU A 43 4.27 13.84 -2.70
N ASN A 44 4.59 12.55 -2.73
CA ASN A 44 3.70 11.51 -3.29
C ASN A 44 2.34 11.44 -2.58
N LEU A 45 2.25 11.88 -1.32
CA LEU A 45 0.99 11.91 -0.58
C LEU A 45 0.02 12.94 -1.15
N LEU A 46 0.48 13.96 -1.88
CA LEU A 46 -0.41 14.93 -2.53
C LEU A 46 -1.26 14.31 -3.65
N THR A 47 -0.88 13.12 -4.14
CA THR A 47 -1.68 12.36 -5.12
C THR A 47 -2.80 11.56 -4.45
N VAL A 48 -2.80 11.45 -3.12
CA VAL A 48 -3.83 10.73 -2.37
C VAL A 48 -5.03 11.66 -2.15
N LEU A 49 -6.20 11.23 -2.61
CA LEU A 49 -7.45 11.95 -2.41
C LEU A 49 -7.65 12.31 -0.92
N GLY A 50 -7.89 13.59 -0.63
CA GLY A 50 -8.07 14.10 0.73
C GLY A 50 -6.79 14.59 1.42
N ILE A 51 -5.61 14.42 0.81
CA ILE A 51 -4.36 14.99 1.32
C ILE A 51 -3.99 16.24 0.52
N GLY A 52 -4.27 17.41 1.09
CA GLY A 52 -3.85 18.69 0.55
C GLY A 52 -2.53 19.21 1.16
N PRO A 53 -2.00 20.34 0.65
CA PRO A 53 -0.77 20.97 1.16
C PRO A 53 -0.80 21.25 2.67
N ALA A 54 -1.94 21.69 3.20
CA ALA A 54 -2.11 21.96 4.63
C ALA A 54 -1.98 20.68 5.49
N THR A 55 -2.53 19.56 5.01
CA THR A 55 -2.42 18.26 5.67
C THR A 55 -0.99 17.75 5.61
N LEU A 56 -0.31 17.91 4.47
CA LEU A 56 1.10 17.54 4.29
C LEU A 56 2.01 18.25 5.30
N THR A 57 1.83 19.56 5.48
CA THR A 57 2.64 20.37 6.43
C THR A 57 2.52 19.85 7.86
N LYS A 58 1.32 19.44 8.29
CA LYS A 58 1.10 18.86 9.63
C LYS A 58 1.78 17.51 9.81
N ILE A 59 1.83 16.69 8.76
CA ILE A 59 2.38 15.34 8.82
C ILE A 59 3.91 15.34 8.68
N ARG A 60 4.49 16.33 7.99
CA ARG A 60 5.92 16.46 7.71
C ARG A 60 6.80 16.41 8.97
N THR A 61 6.35 16.99 10.08
CA THR A 61 7.07 17.00 11.36
C THR A 61 7.08 15.64 12.07
N HIS A 62 6.23 14.71 11.64
CA HIS A 62 6.02 13.42 12.30
C HIS A 62 6.46 12.21 11.46
N SER A 63 6.81 12.40 10.19
CA SER A 63 7.20 11.32 9.30
C SER A 63 8.73 11.10 9.27
N ARG A 64 9.18 9.85 9.16
CA ARG A 64 10.56 9.47 8.80
C ARG A 64 10.60 8.86 7.41
N LEU A 65 10.01 9.54 6.43
CA LEU A 65 10.24 9.14 5.03
C LEU A 65 11.68 9.50 4.67
N SER A 66 12.41 8.50 4.18
CA SER A 66 13.81 8.66 3.77
C SER A 66 13.84 9.40 2.43
N ASN A 67 14.65 10.45 2.30
CA ASN A 67 14.96 11.08 1.00
C ASN A 67 15.86 10.18 0.13
N ARG A 68 15.58 8.87 0.06
CA ARG A 68 16.35 7.92 -0.76
C ARG A 68 15.72 7.76 -2.12
#